data_AF-A0A929J338-F1
#
_entry.id   AF-A0A929J338-F1
#
_cell.length_a   1.000
_cell.length_b   1.000
_cell.length_c   1.000
_cell.angle_alpha   90.00
_cell.angle_beta   90.00
_cell.angle_gamma   90.00
#
_symmetry.space_group_name_H-M   'P 1'
#
loop_
_entity.id
_entity.type
_entity.pdbx_description
1 polymer ?
#
loop_
_entity_poly.entity_id
_entity_poly.type
_entity_poly.pdbx_seq_one_letter_code
_entity_poly.pdbx_strand_id
1 'polypeptide(L)'
;VDSVDELKTNPGEVLSRAYDMVLNGTELGGGSERIYKMDMQKAVFDILGISEEEAEEKFGFLLTALKYGCPPHAGLAFGLDRLVMLMSGASSIRDVMAFPKTQSAACLLTAAPAEVSTKQLRELNLKLRKVEVKEESKEN
;
A
#
# COMPACT_ATOMS: atom_id res chain seq x y z
N VAL A 1 -3.43 -3.68 21.16
CA VAL A 1 -4.85 -3.83 21.54
C VAL A 1 -5.10 -5.28 21.88
N ASP A 2 -5.40 -5.58 23.14
CA ASP A 2 -5.69 -6.96 23.56
C ASP A 2 -7.19 -7.22 23.76
N SER A 3 -8.02 -6.17 23.75
CA SER A 3 -9.46 -6.24 24.00
C SER A 3 -10.28 -5.73 22.81
N VAL A 4 -11.20 -6.57 22.34
CA VAL A 4 -12.19 -6.21 21.32
C VAL A 4 -13.14 -5.14 21.84
N ASP A 5 -13.50 -5.21 23.13
CA ASP A 5 -14.45 -4.30 23.75
C ASP A 5 -13.89 -2.87 23.84
N GLU A 6 -12.61 -2.75 24.19
CA GLU A 6 -11.91 -1.45 24.22
C GLU A 6 -11.88 -0.83 22.82
N LEU A 7 -11.55 -1.63 21.81
CA LEU A 7 -11.48 -1.20 20.42
C LEU A 7 -12.84 -0.70 19.90
N LYS A 8 -13.94 -1.39 20.23
CA LYS A 8 -15.29 -0.99 19.83
C LYS A 8 -15.80 0.23 20.59
N THR A 9 -15.45 0.36 21.87
CA THR A 9 -16.00 1.43 22.72
C THR A 9 -15.35 2.78 22.46
N ASN A 10 -14.02 2.81 22.29
CA ASN A 10 -13.30 4.06 22.07
C ASN A 10 -12.09 3.86 21.14
N PRO A 11 -12.32 3.66 19.83
CA PRO A 11 -11.24 3.36 18.89
C PRO A 11 -10.16 4.45 18.79
N GLY A 12 -10.48 5.70 19.16
CA GLY A 12 -9.53 6.83 19.07
C GLY A 12 -8.42 6.83 20.12
N GLU A 13 -8.67 6.23 21.30
CA GLU A 13 -7.69 6.17 22.40
C GLU A 13 -6.84 4.88 22.36
N VAL A 14 -7.15 3.99 21.41
CA VAL A 14 -6.56 2.67 21.35
C VAL A 14 -5.26 2.70 20.57
N LEU A 15 -4.17 2.28 21.20
CA LEU A 15 -2.84 2.25 20.60
C LEU A 15 -2.60 0.99 19.78
N SER A 16 -2.06 1.17 18.57
CA SER A 16 -1.60 0.09 17.72
C SER A 16 -0.29 -0.50 18.25
N ARG A 17 0.01 -1.75 17.86
CA ARG A 17 1.33 -2.36 18.04
C ARG A 17 2.17 -2.20 16.77
N ALA A 18 2.27 -0.96 16.30
CA ALA A 18 3.08 -0.58 15.15
C ALA A 18 4.36 0.13 15.61
N TYR A 19 5.37 0.09 14.77
CA TYR A 19 6.68 0.68 15.06
C TYR A 19 7.37 1.11 13.77
N ASP A 20 8.01 2.28 13.84
CA ASP A 20 8.76 2.87 12.73
C ASP A 20 10.22 3.08 13.13
N MET A 21 11.14 2.85 12.18
CA MET A 21 12.55 3.22 12.31
C MET A 21 12.79 4.55 11.61
N VAL A 22 13.23 5.55 12.38
CA VAL A 22 13.53 6.89 11.87
C VAL A 22 15.01 7.19 12.05
N LEU A 23 15.66 7.68 11.00
CA LEU A 23 17.05 8.14 11.02
C LEU A 23 17.13 9.53 10.40
N ASN A 24 17.75 10.49 11.10
CA ASN A 24 17.93 11.87 10.64
C ASN A 24 16.61 12.53 10.16
N GLY A 25 15.51 12.31 10.90
CA GLY A 25 14.19 12.85 10.55
C GLY A 25 13.52 12.18 9.34
N THR A 26 14.07 11.07 8.85
CA THR A 26 13.58 10.32 7.69
C THR A 26 13.17 8.92 8.12
N GLU A 27 11.94 8.51 7.79
CA GLU A 27 11.45 7.14 8.01
C GLU A 27 12.18 6.16 7.09
N LEU A 28 12.91 5.20 7.67
CA LEU A 28 13.62 4.15 6.95
C LEU A 28 12.76 2.92 6.69
N GLY A 29 11.76 2.67 7.52
CA GLY A 29 10.94 1.49 7.44
C GLY A 29 10.02 1.38 8.64
N GLY A 30 9.03 0.51 8.53
CA GLY A 30 7.99 0.35 9.53
C GLY A 30 7.38 -1.05 9.50
N GLY A 31 6.68 -1.36 10.57
CA GLY A 31 6.15 -2.68 10.82
C GLY A 31 5.08 -2.71 11.90
N SER A 32 4.49 -3.88 12.09
CA SER A 32 3.56 -4.09 13.19
C SER A 32 3.50 -5.57 13.58
N GLU A 33 3.04 -5.82 14.80
CA GLU A 33 2.42 -7.10 15.10
C GLU A 33 1.12 -7.22 14.30
N ARG A 34 0.81 -8.42 13.82
CA ARG A 34 -0.37 -8.68 13.00
C ARG A 34 -1.47 -9.33 13.84
N ILE A 35 -2.70 -9.00 13.52
CA ILE A 35 -3.86 -9.63 14.15
C ILE A 35 -3.93 -11.08 13.64
N TYR A 36 -3.89 -12.02 14.57
CA TYR A 36 -4.00 -13.45 14.29
C TYR A 36 -5.29 -14.08 14.85
N LYS A 37 -6.12 -13.30 15.56
CA LYS A 37 -7.42 -13.73 16.10
C LYS A 37 -8.58 -13.18 15.26
N MET A 38 -9.53 -14.05 14.91
CA MET A 38 -10.63 -13.74 14.00
C MET A 38 -11.61 -12.68 14.58
N ASP A 39 -11.90 -12.76 15.86
CA ASP A 39 -12.77 -11.81 16.59
C ASP A 39 -12.24 -10.38 16.54
N MET A 40 -10.94 -10.20 16.78
CA MET A 40 -10.26 -8.92 16.68
C MET A 40 -10.25 -8.40 15.23
N GLN A 41 -9.96 -9.27 14.25
CA GLN A 41 -9.95 -8.87 12.84
C GLN A 41 -11.34 -8.41 12.35
N LYS A 42 -12.40 -9.12 12.77
CA LYS A 42 -13.78 -8.72 12.49
C LYS A 42 -14.13 -7.38 13.12
N ALA A 43 -13.77 -7.17 14.39
CA ALA A 43 -14.01 -5.90 15.07
C ALA A 43 -13.33 -4.72 14.35
N VAL A 44 -12.11 -4.93 13.83
CA VAL A 44 -11.42 -3.91 13.01
C VAL A 44 -12.19 -3.62 11.72
N PHE A 45 -12.66 -4.64 11.00
CA PHE A 45 -13.45 -4.44 9.79
C PHE A 45 -14.77 -3.71 10.05
N ASP A 46 -15.49 -4.06 11.12
CA ASP A 46 -16.71 -3.39 11.53
C ASP A 46 -16.47 -1.88 11.75
N ILE A 47 -15.38 -1.52 12.43
CA ILE A 47 -15.02 -0.11 12.71
C ILE A 47 -14.62 0.64 11.44
N LEU A 48 -13.96 -0.05 10.50
CA LEU A 48 -13.62 0.50 9.18
C LEU A 48 -14.83 0.58 8.23
N GLY A 49 -16.00 0.10 8.65
CA GLY A 49 -17.23 0.10 7.84
C GLY A 49 -17.21 -0.92 6.70
N ILE A 50 -16.39 -1.96 6.80
CA ILE A 50 -16.30 -3.04 5.81
C ILE A 50 -17.31 -4.11 6.19
N SER A 51 -18.27 -4.40 5.31
CA SER A 51 -19.28 -5.43 5.56
C SER A 51 -18.68 -6.84 5.57
N GLU A 52 -19.37 -7.82 6.16
CA GLU A 52 -18.89 -9.21 6.16
C GLU A 52 -18.78 -9.78 4.73
N GLU A 53 -19.70 -9.41 3.84
CA GLU A 53 -19.65 -9.79 2.42
C GLU A 53 -18.41 -9.20 1.72
N GLU A 54 -18.15 -7.91 1.93
CA GLU A 54 -16.98 -7.24 1.34
C GLU A 54 -15.67 -7.77 1.93
N ALA A 55 -15.65 -8.08 3.22
CA ALA A 55 -14.51 -8.67 3.90
C ALA A 55 -14.19 -10.07 3.36
N GLU A 56 -15.20 -10.90 3.11
CA GLU A 56 -15.03 -12.22 2.54
C GLU A 56 -14.59 -12.14 1.06
N GLU A 57 -15.19 -11.25 0.27
CA GLU A 57 -14.82 -11.04 -1.14
C GLU A 57 -13.35 -10.61 -1.30
N LYS A 58 -12.90 -9.64 -0.50
CA LYS A 58 -11.55 -9.06 -0.61
C LYS A 58 -10.49 -9.82 0.18
N PHE A 59 -10.85 -10.38 1.34
CA PHE A 59 -9.91 -10.95 2.31
C PHE A 59 -10.25 -12.38 2.75
N GLY A 60 -11.23 -13.06 2.13
CA GLY A 60 -11.66 -14.41 2.54
C GLY A 60 -10.52 -15.43 2.57
N PHE A 61 -9.56 -15.35 1.65
CA PHE A 61 -8.36 -16.20 1.67
C PHE A 61 -7.52 -16.01 2.95
N LEU A 62 -7.36 -14.76 3.40
CA LEU A 62 -6.62 -14.41 4.61
C LEU A 62 -7.41 -14.84 5.86
N LEU A 63 -8.71 -14.54 5.90
CA LEU A 63 -9.60 -14.91 7.01
C LEU A 63 -9.68 -16.42 7.19
N THR A 64 -9.68 -17.16 6.08
CA THR A 64 -9.61 -18.62 6.08
C THR A 64 -8.29 -19.09 6.68
N ALA A 65 -7.15 -18.50 6.30
CA ALA A 65 -5.85 -18.84 6.88
C ALA A 65 -5.78 -18.59 8.40
N LEU A 66 -6.42 -17.51 8.90
CA LEU A 66 -6.49 -17.24 10.34
C LEU A 66 -7.21 -18.35 11.12
N LYS A 67 -8.26 -18.95 10.55
CA LYS A 67 -9.04 -20.04 11.18
C LYS A 67 -8.24 -21.33 11.38
N TYR A 68 -7.22 -21.57 10.55
CA TYR A 68 -6.41 -22.79 10.60
C TYR A 68 -5.20 -22.71 11.54
N GLY A 69 -5.23 -21.80 12.52
CA GLY A 69 -4.19 -21.71 13.55
C GLY A 69 -3.02 -20.84 13.15
N CYS A 70 -3.29 -19.66 12.60
CA CYS A 70 -2.25 -18.66 12.34
C CYS A 70 -1.55 -18.27 13.67
N PRO A 71 -0.22 -18.44 13.78
CA PRO A 71 0.50 -18.09 15.00
C PRO A 71 0.60 -16.56 15.17
N PRO A 72 0.88 -16.09 16.40
CA PRO A 72 1.30 -14.71 16.60
C PRO A 72 2.52 -14.40 15.73
N HIS A 73 2.44 -13.32 14.95
CA HIS A 73 3.50 -12.94 14.02
C HIS A 73 3.60 -11.42 13.90
N ALA A 74 4.80 -10.95 13.60
CA ALA A 74 5.12 -9.56 13.38
C ALA A 74 6.13 -9.45 12.25
N GLY A 75 6.22 -8.28 11.63
CA GLY A 75 7.19 -8.04 10.57
C GLY A 75 7.44 -6.56 10.35
N LEU A 76 8.51 -6.28 9.61
CA LEU A 76 8.97 -4.95 9.27
C LEU A 76 9.44 -4.93 7.81
N ALA A 77 9.28 -3.80 7.14
CA ALA A 77 9.87 -3.55 5.83
C ALA A 77 10.72 -2.28 5.85
N PHE A 78 11.89 -2.33 5.20
CA PHE A 78 12.74 -1.16 4.99
C PHE A 78 12.58 -0.62 3.56
N GLY A 79 12.57 0.71 3.45
CA GLY A 79 12.76 1.41 2.19
C GLY A 79 14.21 1.33 1.75
N LEU A 80 14.56 0.29 0.98
CA LEU A 80 15.92 0.01 0.56
C LEU A 80 16.59 1.20 -0.13
N ASP A 81 15.91 1.83 -1.11
CA ASP A 81 16.47 2.97 -1.85
C ASP A 81 16.79 4.15 -0.92
N ARG A 82 15.93 4.39 0.07
CA ARG A 82 16.11 5.46 1.05
C ARG A 82 17.25 5.15 2.01
N LEU A 83 17.37 3.90 2.45
CA LEU A 83 18.51 3.45 3.25
C LEU A 83 19.83 3.67 2.50
N VAL A 84 19.91 3.23 1.24
CA VAL A 84 21.11 3.39 0.41
C VAL A 84 21.40 4.87 0.13
N MET A 85 20.38 5.69 -0.12
CA MET A 85 20.52 7.14 -0.31
C MET A 85 21.14 7.81 0.92
N LEU A 86 20.68 7.47 2.13
CA LEU A 86 21.27 8.01 3.36
C LEU A 86 22.71 7.50 3.57
N MET A 87 22.98 6.23 3.29
CA MET A 87 24.33 5.64 3.41
C MET A 87 25.34 6.25 2.43
N SER A 88 24.91 6.60 1.22
CA SER A 88 25.76 7.22 0.20
C SER A 88 25.84 8.74 0.30
N GLY A 89 25.05 9.36 1.19
CA GLY A 89 24.94 10.82 1.29
C GLY A 89 24.29 11.47 0.06
N ALA A 90 23.54 10.71 -0.74
CA ALA A 90 22.87 11.22 -1.91
C ALA A 90 21.69 12.13 -1.56
N SER A 91 21.44 13.12 -2.42
CA SER A 91 20.35 14.08 -2.24
C SER A 91 18.99 13.58 -2.74
N SER A 92 18.98 12.53 -3.57
CA SER A 92 17.80 12.00 -4.22
C SER A 92 17.88 10.48 -4.37
N ILE A 93 16.76 9.79 -4.15
CA ILE A 93 16.67 8.32 -4.33
C ILE A 93 16.99 7.90 -5.77
N ARG A 94 16.83 8.80 -6.74
CA ARG A 94 17.17 8.53 -8.14
C ARG A 94 18.66 8.32 -8.35
N ASP A 95 19.50 8.84 -7.46
CA ASP A 95 20.96 8.74 -7.56
C ASP A 95 21.47 7.36 -7.11
N VAL A 96 20.62 6.56 -6.46
CA VAL A 96 20.91 5.18 -6.03
C VAL A 96 20.13 4.13 -6.83
N MET A 97 19.42 4.54 -7.87
CA MET A 97 18.71 3.66 -8.80
C MET A 97 19.42 3.66 -10.16
N ALA A 98 19.61 2.48 -10.76
CA ALA A 98 20.26 2.39 -12.07
C ALA A 98 19.45 3.07 -13.19
N PHE A 99 18.12 2.93 -13.19
CA PHE A 99 17.22 3.47 -14.22
C PHE A 99 15.98 4.13 -13.59
N PRO A 100 16.15 5.31 -12.96
CA PRO A 100 15.08 5.98 -12.25
C PRO A 100 13.97 6.48 -13.19
N LYS A 101 12.80 6.74 -12.61
CA LYS A 101 11.69 7.40 -13.31
C LYS A 101 11.62 8.89 -12.96
N THR A 102 10.97 9.67 -13.80
CA THR A 102 10.61 11.06 -13.51
C THR A 102 9.42 11.12 -12.54
N GLN A 103 9.11 12.33 -12.05
CA GLN A 103 7.90 12.55 -11.23
C GLN A 103 6.60 12.23 -11.97
N SER A 104 6.60 12.28 -13.31
CA SER A 104 5.49 11.85 -14.17
C SER A 104 5.46 10.33 -14.44
N ALA A 105 6.20 9.54 -13.66
CA ALA A 105 6.36 8.09 -13.80
C ALA A 105 6.98 7.63 -15.15
N ALA A 106 7.62 8.54 -15.90
CA ALA A 106 8.19 8.24 -17.19
C ALA A 106 9.65 7.77 -17.09
N CYS A 107 10.06 6.87 -17.98
CA CYS A 107 11.43 6.43 -18.17
C CYS A 107 12.02 7.10 -19.41
N LEU A 108 12.86 8.12 -19.23
CA LEU A 108 13.43 8.87 -20.35
C LEU A 108 14.39 8.01 -21.19
N LEU A 109 15.08 7.04 -20.58
CA LEU A 109 16.01 6.16 -21.29
C LEU A 109 15.31 5.26 -22.32
N THR A 110 14.10 4.78 -22.00
CA THR A 110 13.38 3.80 -22.83
C THR A 110 12.13 4.37 -23.46
N ALA A 111 11.85 5.67 -23.28
CA ALA A 111 10.60 6.33 -23.66
C ALA A 111 9.34 5.58 -23.17
N ALA A 112 9.36 5.08 -21.93
CA ALA A 112 8.22 4.39 -21.32
C ALA A 112 7.41 5.32 -20.39
N PRO A 113 6.09 5.14 -20.24
CA PRO A 113 5.23 4.18 -20.94
C PRO A 113 5.08 4.51 -22.43
N ALA A 114 4.69 3.52 -23.23
CA ALA A 114 4.48 3.65 -24.67
C ALA A 114 3.15 2.99 -25.08
N GLU A 115 2.65 3.36 -26.26
CA GLU A 115 1.44 2.75 -26.82
C GLU A 115 1.65 1.26 -27.13
N VAL A 116 0.58 0.48 -26.98
CA VAL A 116 0.55 -0.97 -27.30
C VAL A 116 -0.37 -1.22 -28.49
N SER A 117 -0.10 -2.30 -29.23
CA SER A 117 -0.90 -2.62 -30.41
C SER A 117 -2.33 -3.05 -30.04
N THR A 118 -3.27 -2.77 -30.93
CA THR A 118 -4.67 -3.23 -30.78
C THR A 118 -4.78 -4.75 -30.69
N LYS A 119 -3.84 -5.50 -31.30
CA LYS A 119 -3.79 -6.96 -31.21
C LYS A 119 -3.55 -7.41 -29.76
N GLN A 120 -2.53 -6.85 -29.10
CA GLN A 120 -2.21 -7.16 -27.70
C GLN A 120 -3.37 -6.80 -26.75
N LEU A 121 -4.02 -5.66 -26.99
CA LEU A 121 -5.20 -5.26 -26.20
C LEU A 121 -6.34 -6.28 -26.35
N ARG A 122 -6.60 -6.76 -27.57
CA ARG A 122 -7.63 -7.79 -27.82
C ARG A 122 -7.28 -9.13 -27.19
N GLU A 123 -6.03 -9.56 -27.25
CA GLU A 123 -5.57 -10.80 -26.60
C GLU A 123 -5.80 -10.77 -25.08
N LEU A 124 -5.67 -9.60 -24.45
CA LEU A 124 -5.91 -9.40 -23.03
C LEU A 124 -7.37 -9.03 -22.69
N ASN A 125 -8.27 -9.00 -23.68
CA ASN A 125 -9.66 -8.52 -23.54
C ASN A 125 -9.78 -7.09 -22.96
N LEU A 126 -8.84 -6.21 -23.29
CA LEU A 126 -8.79 -4.82 -22.84
C LEU A 126 -9.27 -3.85 -23.94
N LYS A 127 -9.88 -2.74 -23.49
CA LYS A 127 -10.19 -1.58 -24.33
C LYS A 127 -9.75 -0.31 -23.61
N LEU A 128 -8.98 0.52 -24.30
CA LEU A 128 -8.63 1.83 -23.77
C LEU A 128 -9.85 2.75 -23.83
N ARG A 129 -10.16 3.41 -22.71
CA ARG A 129 -11.19 4.44 -22.65
C ARG A 129 -10.52 5.79 -22.92
N LYS A 130 -11.09 6.61 -23.79
CA LYS A 130 -10.64 8.01 -23.92
C LYS A 130 -10.95 8.73 -22.61
N VAL A 131 -9.94 9.32 -22.00
CA VAL A 131 -10.15 10.27 -20.91
C VAL A 131 -10.60 11.57 -21.55
N GLU A 132 -11.82 12.00 -21.30
CA GLU A 132 -12.29 13.32 -21.74
C GLU A 132 -11.51 14.38 -20.96
N VAL A 133 -10.58 15.05 -21.65
CA VAL A 133 -9.95 16.26 -21.11
C VAL A 133 -11.01 17.36 -21.19
N LYS A 134 -11.55 17.79 -20.05
CA LYS A 134 -12.35 19.02 -20.01
C LYS A 134 -11.41 20.17 -20.38
N GLU A 135 -11.60 20.74 -21.57
CA GLU A 135 -11.00 22.02 -21.91
C GLU A 135 -11.61 23.05 -20.96
N GLU A 136 -10.80 23.57 -20.02
CA GLU A 136 -11.15 24.78 -19.30
C GLU A 136 -11.25 25.90 -20.34
N SER A 137 -12.46 26.35 -20.62
CA SER A 137 -12.74 27.55 -21.39
C SER A 137 -11.98 28.71 -20.76
N LYS A 138 -10.92 29.16 -21.43
CA LYS A 138 -10.32 30.47 -21.17
C LYS A 138 -11.38 31.52 -21.50
N GLU A 139 -12.13 31.95 -20.49
CA GLU A 139 -12.87 33.20 -20.58
C GLU A 139 -11.86 34.36 -20.62
N ASN A 140 -12.05 35.20 -21.63
CA ASN A 140 -11.30 36.43 -21.88
C ASN A 140 -11.67 37.52 -20.87
#